data_AF-A0A3D1ADR0-F1
#
_entry.id   AF-A0A3D1ADR0-F1
#
_cell.length_a   1.000
_cell.length_b   1.000
_cell.length_c   1.000
_cell.angle_alpha   90.00
_cell.angle_beta   90.00
_cell.angle_gamma   90.00
#
_symmetry.space_group_name_H-M   'P 1'
#
loop_
_entity.id
_entity.type
_entity.pdbx_description
1 polymer ?
#
loop_
_entity_poly.entity_id
_entity_poly.type
_entity_poly.pdbx_seq_one_letter_code
_entity_poly.pdbx_strand_id
1 'polypeptide(L)'
;AYVAESGMYMIYVDMENGKIAVEPAKVYGMGDCFGSWDIATYPFVVEGQTMTCTTTGSGELRIYAASSISPVGGDWWRMEFVTLDGKIAYRGNGGDQERVRVDAGKKIILDFNSCSGTIHD
;
A
#
# COMPACT_ATOMS: atom_id res chain seq x y z
N ALA A 1 -3.10 1.83 23.32
CA ALA A 1 -2.86 0.59 22.58
C ALA A 1 -1.53 0.00 23.06
N TYR A 2 -1.45 -1.31 23.26
CA TYR A 2 -0.21 -2.03 23.60
C TYR A 2 0.11 -2.97 22.43
N VAL A 3 1.35 -2.92 21.94
CA VAL A 3 1.83 -3.79 20.85
C VAL A 3 2.77 -4.81 21.47
N ALA A 4 2.29 -6.05 21.60
CA ALA A 4 2.99 -7.11 22.32
C ALA A 4 4.09 -7.79 21.49
N GLU A 5 3.90 -7.82 20.17
CA GLU A 5 4.74 -8.54 19.23
C GLU A 5 5.49 -7.55 18.33
N SER A 6 6.73 -7.87 17.99
CA SER A 6 7.47 -7.12 16.97
C SER A 6 6.86 -7.39 15.60
N GLY A 7 6.65 -6.33 14.82
CA GLY A 7 6.09 -6.46 13.48
C GLY A 7 5.88 -5.10 12.83
N MET A 8 5.38 -5.12 11.59
CA MET A 8 4.97 -3.91 10.89
C MET A 8 3.48 -3.67 11.11
N TYR A 9 3.14 -2.49 11.62
CA TYR A 9 1.77 -2.14 11.99
C TYR A 9 1.29 -0.91 11.22
N MET A 10 0.03 -0.94 10.79
CA MET A 10 -0.69 0.26 10.38
C MET A 10 -1.24 0.93 11.62
N ILE A 11 -0.98 2.23 11.76
CA ILE A 11 -1.60 3.08 12.77
C ILE A 11 -2.59 3.98 12.04
N TYR A 12 -3.88 3.74 12.26
CA TYR A 12 -4.93 4.60 11.74
C TYR A 12 -5.52 5.44 12.87
N VAL A 13 -5.62 6.75 12.65
CA VAL A 13 -6.16 7.70 13.62
C VAL A 13 -7.34 8.43 12.98
N ASP A 14 -8.52 8.21 13.54
CA ASP A 14 -9.75 8.94 13.23
C ASP A 14 -10.00 9.97 14.33
N MET A 15 -9.56 11.21 14.09
CA MET A 15 -9.72 12.29 15.07
C MET A 15 -11.17 12.76 15.19
N GLU A 16 -11.97 12.65 14.12
CA GLU A 16 -13.35 13.12 14.10
C GLU A 16 -14.23 12.23 14.98
N ASN A 17 -14.05 10.91 14.89
CA ASN A 17 -14.81 9.94 15.68
C ASN A 17 -14.07 9.46 16.94
N GLY A 18 -12.88 10.00 17.22
CA GLY A 18 -12.08 9.64 18.39
C GLY A 18 -11.64 8.16 18.41
N LYS A 19 -11.34 7.57 17.25
CA LYS A 19 -10.93 6.15 17.12
C LYS A 19 -9.46 6.04 16.76
N ILE A 20 -8.84 4.96 17.25
CA ILE A 20 -7.49 4.55 16.85
C ILE A 20 -7.50 3.05 16.58
N ALA A 21 -6.85 2.64 15.49
CA ALA A 21 -6.53 1.25 15.22
C ALA A 21 -5.01 1.10 15.12
N VAL A 22 -4.51 0.05 15.76
CA VAL A 22 -3.14 -0.43 15.62
C VAL A 22 -3.25 -1.90 15.28
N GLU A 23 -2.98 -2.23 14.03
CA GLU A 23 -3.19 -3.57 13.48
C GLU A 23 -2.02 -3.97 12.57
N PRO A 24 -1.77 -5.28 12.35
CA PRO A 24 -0.77 -5.71 11.36
C PRO A 24 -0.98 -4.97 10.04
N ALA A 25 0.11 -4.47 9.46
CA ALA A 25 0.04 -3.65 8.26
C ALA A 25 -0.62 -4.42 7.11
N LYS A 26 -1.63 -3.80 6.49
CA LYS A 26 -2.35 -4.32 5.33
C LYS A 26 -2.09 -3.38 4.17
N VAL A 27 -1.34 -3.84 3.19
CA VAL A 27 -1.00 -3.12 1.96
C VAL A 27 -1.30 -4.03 0.78
N TYR A 28 -1.89 -3.49 -0.27
CA TYR A 28 -2.34 -4.26 -1.42
C TYR A 28 -2.01 -3.57 -2.74
N GLY A 29 -1.68 -4.37 -3.76
CA GLY A 29 -1.70 -3.97 -5.16
C GLY A 29 -3.12 -3.90 -5.73
N MET A 30 -3.30 -3.09 -6.77
CA MET A 30 -4.59 -2.82 -7.41
C MET A 30 -4.44 -2.55 -8.92
N GLY A 31 -5.49 -2.86 -9.68
CA GLY A 31 -5.63 -2.51 -11.09
C GLY A 31 -4.80 -3.37 -12.03
N ASP A 32 -4.66 -2.93 -13.28
CA ASP A 32 -4.10 -3.73 -14.38
C ASP A 32 -2.66 -4.22 -14.12
N CYS A 33 -1.87 -3.46 -13.36
CA CYS A 33 -0.53 -3.86 -12.91
C CYS A 33 -0.53 -5.12 -12.04
N PHE A 34 -1.65 -5.41 -11.38
CA PHE A 34 -1.87 -6.65 -10.62
C PHE A 34 -2.94 -7.55 -11.27
N GLY A 35 -3.65 -7.08 -12.30
CA GLY A 35 -4.55 -7.90 -13.12
C GLY A 35 -6.01 -7.95 -12.66
N SER A 36 -6.39 -7.23 -11.60
CA SER A 36 -7.79 -7.03 -11.23
C SER A 36 -7.97 -5.73 -10.43
N TRP A 37 -9.19 -5.19 -10.47
CA TRP A 37 -9.63 -4.07 -9.64
C TRP A 37 -10.32 -4.52 -8.33
N ASP A 38 -10.29 -5.82 -8.03
CA ASP A 38 -10.84 -6.37 -6.80
C ASP A 38 -10.00 -5.96 -5.59
N ILE A 39 -10.69 -5.52 -4.54
CA ILE A 39 -10.04 -5.12 -3.29
C ILE A 39 -9.46 -6.33 -2.54
N ALA A 40 -8.32 -6.11 -1.90
CA ALA A 40 -7.64 -7.05 -1.02
C ALA A 40 -7.14 -8.35 -1.68
N THR A 41 -7.02 -8.38 -3.01
CA THR A 41 -6.61 -9.57 -3.79
C THR A 41 -5.10 -9.77 -3.86
N TYR A 42 -4.32 -8.68 -3.83
CA TYR A 42 -2.86 -8.72 -4.04
C TYR A 42 -2.10 -8.19 -2.83
N PRO A 43 -2.03 -8.93 -1.71
CA PRO A 43 -1.37 -8.46 -0.50
C PRO A 43 0.14 -8.33 -0.70
N PHE A 44 0.70 -7.25 -0.15
CA PHE A 44 2.13 -7.16 0.11
C PHE A 44 2.44 -7.97 1.39
N VAL A 45 3.58 -8.64 1.39
CA VAL A 45 4.07 -9.45 2.52
C VAL A 45 5.25 -8.77 3.18
N VAL A 46 5.35 -8.88 4.50
CA VAL A 46 6.50 -8.36 5.26
C VAL A 46 7.72 -9.27 5.02
N GLU A 47 8.81 -8.69 4.54
CA GLU A 47 10.12 -9.32 4.41
C GLU A 47 11.17 -8.48 5.15
N GLY A 48 11.56 -8.93 6.34
CA GLY A 48 12.46 -8.18 7.22
C GLY A 48 11.83 -6.85 7.67
N GLN A 49 12.43 -5.72 7.26
CA GLN A 49 11.94 -4.37 7.55
C GLN A 49 11.15 -3.76 6.38
N THR A 50 10.92 -4.52 5.31
CA THR A 50 10.26 -4.06 4.08
C THR A 50 8.96 -4.81 3.84
N MET A 51 8.14 -4.29 2.94
CA MET A 51 7.00 -5.03 2.37
C MET A 51 7.23 -5.27 0.89
N THR A 52 6.87 -6.45 0.39
CA THR A 52 7.08 -6.80 -1.02
C THR A 52 5.84 -7.43 -1.67
N CYS A 53 5.69 -7.22 -2.97
CA CYS A 53 4.69 -7.88 -3.80
C CYS A 53 5.23 -7.96 -5.23
N THR A 54 4.86 -9.02 -5.96
CA THR A 54 5.22 -9.17 -7.37
C THR A 54 4.02 -8.82 -8.24
N THR A 55 4.23 -7.97 -9.23
CA THR A 55 3.20 -7.61 -10.20
C THR A 55 2.79 -8.84 -11.02
N THR A 56 1.49 -9.01 -11.23
CA THR A 56 0.91 -10.16 -11.95
C THR A 56 0.39 -9.77 -13.32
N GLY A 57 0.28 -8.47 -13.62
CA GLY A 57 -0.06 -7.92 -14.92
C GLY A 57 0.85 -6.76 -15.31
N SER A 58 0.62 -6.18 -16.49
CA SER A 58 1.33 -4.98 -16.95
C SER A 58 0.37 -3.80 -16.95
N GLY A 59 0.75 -2.68 -16.33
CA GLY A 59 -0.13 -1.53 -16.22
C GLY A 59 0.44 -0.41 -15.36
N GLU A 60 -0.42 0.54 -15.00
CA GLU A 60 -0.07 1.59 -14.04
C GLU A 60 -0.03 1.02 -12.63
N LEU A 61 1.07 1.26 -11.91
CA LEU A 61 1.24 0.81 -10.53
C LEU A 61 0.26 1.55 -9.61
N ARG A 62 -0.58 0.79 -8.91
CA ARG A 62 -1.49 1.29 -7.87
C ARG A 62 -1.37 0.43 -6.63
N ILE A 63 -1.12 1.09 -5.50
CA ILE A 63 -0.92 0.45 -4.21
C ILE A 63 -1.75 1.24 -3.19
N TYR A 64 -2.37 0.54 -2.25
CA TYR A 64 -3.07 1.20 -1.16
C TYR A 64 -2.88 0.44 0.15
N ALA A 65 -2.99 1.18 1.26
CA ALA A 65 -3.04 0.57 2.58
C ALA A 65 -4.49 0.48 3.08
N ALA A 66 -4.74 -0.38 4.06
CA ALA A 66 -6.07 -0.64 4.59
C ALA A 66 -6.09 -0.60 6.13
N SER A 67 -7.25 -0.22 6.68
CA SER A 67 -7.53 -0.37 8.10
C SER A 67 -8.94 -0.92 8.34
N SER A 68 -9.12 -1.67 9.43
CA SER A 68 -10.42 -2.20 9.86
C SER A 68 -11.42 -1.11 10.28
N ILE A 69 -10.95 0.05 10.73
CA ILE A 69 -11.80 1.17 11.15
C ILE A 69 -11.95 2.25 10.08
N SER A 70 -11.24 2.10 8.96
CA SER A 70 -11.45 2.86 7.73
C SER A 70 -11.70 1.85 6.62
N PRO A 71 -12.89 1.22 6.62
CA PRO A 71 -13.17 0.17 5.67
C PRO A 71 -13.01 0.73 4.27
N VAL A 72 -12.13 0.08 3.52
CA VAL A 72 -11.72 0.37 2.15
C VAL A 72 -12.88 0.16 1.13
N GLY A 73 -14.12 0.17 1.59
CA GLY A 73 -15.31 -0.10 0.77
C GLY A 73 -15.43 0.90 -0.38
N GLY A 74 -15.11 0.46 -1.60
CA GLY A 74 -15.12 1.27 -2.83
C GLY A 74 -14.05 2.38 -2.90
N ASP A 75 -13.65 2.94 -1.76
CA ASP A 75 -12.80 4.13 -1.64
C ASP A 75 -11.34 3.81 -1.27
N TRP A 76 -10.82 2.67 -1.72
CA TRP A 76 -9.42 2.27 -1.55
C TRP A 76 -8.43 3.35 -1.96
N TRP A 77 -8.80 4.15 -2.95
CA TRP A 77 -8.00 5.25 -3.48
C TRP A 77 -7.72 6.35 -2.43
N ARG A 78 -8.50 6.45 -1.35
CA ARG A 78 -8.26 7.41 -0.25
C ARG A 78 -7.01 7.08 0.58
N MET A 79 -6.55 5.84 0.51
CA MET A 79 -5.32 5.36 1.15
C MET A 79 -4.29 4.93 0.10
N GLU A 80 -4.41 5.45 -1.12
CA GLU A 80 -3.51 5.16 -2.24
C GLU A 80 -2.16 5.88 -2.09
N PHE A 81 -1.13 5.19 -2.55
CA PHE A 81 0.19 5.74 -2.80
C PHE A 81 0.82 5.02 -3.98
N VAL A 82 1.94 5.56 -4.47
CA VAL A 82 2.72 5.00 -5.56
C VAL A 82 4.20 5.16 -5.26
N THR A 83 5.03 4.44 -6.02
CA THR A 83 6.48 4.66 -6.04
C THR A 83 6.84 5.64 -7.17
N LEU A 84 7.38 6.81 -6.82
CA LEU A 84 7.88 7.81 -7.77
C LEU A 84 9.31 8.20 -7.40
N ASP A 85 10.22 8.16 -8.36
CA ASP A 85 11.64 8.51 -8.18
C ASP A 85 12.30 7.82 -6.96
N GLY A 86 11.99 6.54 -6.76
CA GLY A 86 12.51 5.75 -5.63
C GLY A 86 11.85 6.04 -4.28
N LYS A 87 10.79 6.84 -4.24
CA LYS A 87 10.11 7.29 -3.00
C LYS A 87 8.66 6.84 -2.95
N ILE A 88 8.15 6.64 -1.74
CA ILE A 88 6.71 6.47 -1.50
C ILE A 88 6.05 7.85 -1.56
N ALA A 89 5.17 8.04 -2.53
CA ALA A 89 4.38 9.25 -2.69
C ALA A 89 2.91 8.95 -2.34
N TYR A 90 2.41 9.53 -1.25
CA TYR A 90 1.03 9.37 -0.80
C TYR A 90 0.08 10.30 -1.56
N ARG A 91 -1.10 9.79 -1.95
CA ARG A 91 -2.15 10.61 -2.59
C ARG A 91 -2.72 11.66 -1.65
N GLY A 92 -3.03 11.27 -0.41
CA GLY A 92 -3.70 12.11 0.56
C GLY A 92 -5.03 12.68 0.04
N ASN A 93 -5.25 13.98 0.22
CA ASN A 93 -6.44 14.68 -0.28
C ASN A 93 -6.31 15.13 -1.76
N GLY A 94 -5.26 14.67 -2.46
CA GLY A 94 -5.00 15.01 -3.85
C GLY A 94 -5.85 14.24 -4.88
N GLY A 95 -5.71 14.68 -6.13
CA GLY A 95 -6.27 13.98 -7.30
C GLY A 95 -5.51 12.69 -7.65
N ASP A 96 -5.77 12.16 -8.86
CA ASP A 96 -5.00 11.02 -9.36
C ASP A 96 -3.52 11.40 -9.47
N GLN A 97 -2.63 10.53 -8.98
CA GLN A 97 -1.19 10.80 -8.94
C GLN A 97 -0.56 10.54 -10.31
N GLU A 98 0.64 11.08 -10.53
CA GLU A 98 1.51 10.61 -11.61
C GLU A 98 1.72 9.09 -11.50
N ARG A 99 1.78 8.40 -12.65
CA ARG A 99 1.77 6.93 -12.71
C ARG A 99 3.05 6.38 -13.33
N VAL A 100 3.55 5.32 -12.72
CA VAL A 100 4.62 4.48 -13.27
C VAL A 100 3.99 3.28 -13.93
N ARG A 101 4.36 3.00 -15.19
CA ARG A 101 4.01 1.75 -15.84
C ARG A 101 5.01 0.67 -15.44
N VAL A 102 4.49 -0.48 -15.01
CA VAL A 102 5.28 -1.62 -14.57
C VAL A 102 4.79 -2.87 -15.30
N ASP A 103 5.72 -3.66 -15.79
CA ASP A 103 5.41 -4.93 -16.45
C ASP A 103 5.05 -6.03 -15.43
N ALA A 104 4.45 -7.11 -15.93
CA ALA A 104 4.23 -8.30 -15.11
C ALA A 104 5.56 -8.93 -14.64
N GLY A 105 5.55 -9.53 -13.46
CA GLY A 105 6.67 -10.25 -12.87
C GLY A 105 7.68 -9.37 -12.12
N LYS A 106 7.46 -8.06 -12.02
CA LYS A 106 8.38 -7.14 -11.31
C LYS A 106 8.14 -7.18 -9.80
N LYS A 107 9.20 -7.26 -9.02
CA LYS A 107 9.13 -7.20 -7.55
C LYS A 107 9.12 -5.75 -7.08
N ILE A 108 8.05 -5.36 -6.40
CA ILE A 108 7.94 -4.08 -5.70
C ILE A 108 8.46 -4.27 -4.28
N ILE A 109 9.30 -3.35 -3.81
CA ILE A 109 9.82 -3.33 -2.44
C ILE A 109 9.49 -1.96 -1.84
N LEU A 110 8.88 -1.96 -0.66
CA LEU A 110 8.50 -0.77 0.09
C LEU A 110 9.22 -0.76 1.43
N ASP A 111 9.91 0.35 1.72
CA ASP A 111 10.49 0.61 3.04
C ASP A 111 9.84 1.87 3.64
N PHE A 112 8.95 1.65 4.60
CA PHE A 112 8.24 2.72 5.30
C PHE A 112 9.11 3.48 6.30
N ASN A 113 10.25 2.92 6.75
CA ASN A 113 11.16 3.65 7.64
C ASN A 113 11.94 4.73 6.89
N SER A 114 12.35 4.43 5.65
CA SER A 114 13.03 5.38 4.78
C SER A 114 12.11 6.14 3.82
N CYS A 115 10.81 5.81 3.81
CA CYS A 115 9.83 6.30 2.83
C CYS A 115 10.28 6.06 1.38
N SER A 116 10.92 4.92 1.11
CA SER A 116 11.41 4.55 -0.21
C SER A 116 10.60 3.41 -0.83
N GLY A 117 10.56 3.39 -2.15
CA GLY A 117 9.94 2.32 -2.92
C GLY A 117 10.79 2.02 -4.16
N THR A 118 10.99 0.75 -4.48
CA THR A 118 11.77 0.33 -5.65
C THR A 118 11.06 -0.79 -6.42
N ILE A 119 11.43 -0.89 -7.69
CA ILE A 119 10.88 -1.85 -8.66
C ILE A 119 12.06 -2.63 -9.22
N HIS A 120 12.04 -3.94 -9.11
CA HIS A 120 13.10 -4.85 -9.54
C HIS A 120 12.59 -5.89 -10.53
N ASP A 121 13.51 -6.41 -11.35
CA ASP A 121 13.27 -7.55 -12.24
C ASP A 121 13.07 -8.88 -11.48
#